data_AF-A0A2S6ITJ1-F1
#
_entry.id   AF-A0A2S6ITJ1-F1
#
_cell.length_a   1.000
_cell.length_b   1.000
_cell.length_c   1.000
_cell.angle_alpha   90.00
_cell.angle_beta   90.00
_cell.angle_gamma   90.00
#
_symmetry.space_group_name_H-M   'P 1'
#
loop_
_entity.id
_entity.type
_entity.pdbx_description
1 polymer ?
#
loop_
_entity_poly.entity_id
_entity_poly.type
_entity_poly.pdbx_seq_one_letter_code
_entity_poly.pdbx_strand_id
1 'polypeptide(L)'
;MDEQVCRRCSRPVSAPARDYEIFEQMHYVCFHYEFEHDMGSGATDVDSDCGIPGCPSGLMPPVSPSSDAQQALRDITEALRDPYSPDAWRVEPHGPAELTMIRHGRSIRVIVADVPPEQS
;
A
#
# COMPACT_ATOMS: atom_id res chain seq x y z
N MET A 1 -13.77 -26.57 -19.42
CA MET A 1 -12.76 -25.50 -19.19
C MET A 1 -11.61 -26.20 -18.54
N ASP A 2 -10.43 -26.15 -19.15
CA ASP A 2 -9.23 -26.68 -18.50
C ASP A 2 -8.96 -25.88 -17.23
N GLU A 3 -8.68 -26.59 -16.15
CA GLU A 3 -8.37 -26.00 -14.86
C GLU A 3 -6.94 -25.44 -14.94
N GLN A 4 -6.81 -24.12 -14.85
CA GLN A 4 -5.51 -23.45 -14.86
C GLN A 4 -4.82 -23.70 -13.52
N VAL A 5 -3.57 -24.18 -13.53
CA VAL A 5 -2.84 -24.55 -12.32
C VAL A 5 -1.54 -23.76 -12.24
N CYS A 6 -1.33 -23.06 -11.14
CA CYS A 6 -0.13 -22.25 -10.93
C CYS A 6 1.13 -23.12 -10.90
N ARG A 7 2.12 -22.80 -11.74
CA ARG A 7 3.38 -23.56 -11.83
C ARG A 7 4.24 -23.52 -10.56
N ARG A 8 4.10 -22.47 -9.73
CA ARG A 8 4.85 -22.32 -8.47
C ARG A 8 4.22 -23.06 -7.29
N CYS A 9 2.93 -22.87 -7.06
CA CYS A 9 2.26 -23.38 -5.85
C CYS A 9 1.34 -24.58 -6.10
N SER A 10 1.17 -24.98 -7.37
CA SER A 10 0.33 -26.10 -7.81
C SER A 10 -1.15 -25.99 -7.41
N ARG A 11 -1.63 -24.79 -7.12
CA ARG A 11 -3.05 -24.52 -6.81
C ARG A 11 -3.78 -23.96 -8.04
N PRO A 12 -5.11 -24.13 -8.13
CA PRO A 12 -5.91 -23.57 -9.22
C PRO A 12 -5.77 -22.04 -9.32
N VAL A 13 -5.79 -21.52 -10.55
CA VAL A 13 -5.79 -20.10 -10.88
C VAL A 13 -7.18 -19.71 -11.37
N SER A 14 -7.78 -18.69 -10.77
CA SER A 14 -9.10 -18.18 -11.15
C SER A 14 -9.05 -16.95 -12.08
N ALA A 15 -7.85 -16.52 -12.46
CA ALA A 15 -7.64 -15.36 -13.34
C ALA A 15 -7.98 -15.69 -14.81
N PRO A 16 -8.42 -14.71 -15.61
CA PRO A 16 -8.64 -14.92 -17.04
C PRO A 16 -7.42 -15.50 -17.75
N ALA A 17 -7.64 -16.32 -18.80
CA ALA A 17 -6.57 -16.96 -19.57
C ALA A 17 -5.49 -15.99 -20.08
N ARG A 18 -5.89 -14.79 -20.53
CA ARG A 18 -4.95 -13.75 -20.95
C ARG A 18 -3.97 -13.34 -19.84
N ASP A 19 -4.44 -13.24 -18.60
CA ASP A 19 -3.65 -12.77 -17.47
C ASP A 19 -2.77 -13.93 -16.96
N TYR A 20 -3.29 -15.16 -17.01
CA TYR A 20 -2.53 -16.38 -16.70
C TYR A 20 -1.30 -16.57 -17.61
N GLU A 21 -1.43 -16.34 -18.92
CA GLU A 21 -0.30 -16.42 -19.84
C GLU A 21 0.73 -15.30 -19.61
N ILE A 22 0.27 -14.10 -19.26
CA ILE A 22 1.16 -12.96 -18.95
C ILE A 22 2.02 -13.24 -17.71
N PHE A 23 1.47 -13.91 -16.71
CA PHE A 23 2.16 -14.22 -15.45
C PHE A 23 2.85 -15.58 -15.46
N GLU A 24 3.36 -16.02 -16.61
CA GLU A 24 4.13 -17.27 -16.76
C GLU A 24 3.40 -18.50 -16.21
N GLN A 25 2.07 -18.53 -16.37
CA GLN A 25 1.20 -19.58 -15.88
C GLN A 25 1.21 -19.71 -14.34
N MET A 26 1.28 -18.58 -13.66
CA MET A 26 1.25 -18.46 -12.21
C MET A 26 0.14 -17.50 -11.74
N HIS A 27 -0.17 -17.53 -10.44
CA HIS A 27 -0.86 -16.40 -9.82
C HIS A 27 0.03 -15.16 -9.91
N TYR A 28 -0.56 -13.96 -10.05
CA TYR A 28 0.18 -12.69 -9.99
C TYR A 28 1.13 -12.64 -8.78
N VAL A 29 0.65 -13.04 -7.59
CA VAL A 29 1.46 -13.07 -6.35
C VAL A 29 2.66 -14.01 -6.46
N CYS A 30 2.48 -15.17 -7.11
CA CYS A 30 3.53 -16.17 -7.27
C CYS A 30 4.57 -15.72 -8.28
N PHE A 31 4.13 -15.09 -9.36
CA PHE A 31 4.98 -14.48 -10.36
C PHE A 31 5.80 -13.33 -9.75
N HIS A 32 5.16 -12.44 -9.00
CA HIS A 32 5.80 -11.30 -8.34
C HIS A 32 6.97 -11.74 -7.46
N TYR A 33 6.77 -12.73 -6.59
CA TYR A 33 7.85 -13.24 -5.75
C TYR A 33 8.90 -14.06 -6.50
N GLU A 34 8.59 -14.61 -7.67
CA GLU A 34 9.56 -15.44 -8.44
C GLU A 34 10.45 -14.58 -9.31
N PHE A 35 9.89 -13.51 -9.88
CA PHE A 35 10.55 -12.74 -10.93
C PHE A 35 10.74 -11.28 -10.57
N GLU A 36 9.83 -10.65 -9.84
CA GLU A 36 9.91 -9.20 -9.57
C GLU A 36 10.73 -8.88 -8.32
N HIS A 37 10.63 -9.69 -7.25
CA HIS A 37 11.43 -9.52 -6.02
C HIS A 37 12.93 -9.80 -6.21
N ASP A 38 13.27 -10.66 -7.17
CA ASP A 38 14.66 -11.00 -7.50
C ASP A 38 15.29 -10.02 -8.50
N MET A 39 14.51 -9.17 -9.16
CA MET A 39 14.99 -8.19 -10.13
C MET A 39 15.39 -6.82 -9.53
N GLY A 40 15.21 -6.61 -8.22
CA GLY A 40 15.64 -5.42 -7.47
C GLY A 40 17.16 -5.36 -7.19
N SER A 41 17.61 -4.42 -6.33
CA SER A 41 19.03 -4.23 -5.94
C SER A 41 19.62 -5.35 -5.06
N GLY A 42 19.27 -6.60 -5.36
CA GLY A 42 19.49 -7.81 -4.59
C GLY A 42 18.19 -8.62 -4.46
N ALA A 43 18.30 -9.91 -4.13
CA ALA A 43 17.15 -10.74 -3.75
C ALA A 43 16.46 -10.08 -2.55
N THR A 44 15.35 -9.40 -2.81
CA THR A 44 14.59 -8.72 -1.76
C THR A 44 13.79 -9.78 -1.04
N ASP A 45 13.98 -9.90 0.28
CA ASP A 45 13.25 -10.84 1.12
C ASP A 45 11.75 -10.76 0.79
N VAL A 46 11.10 -11.92 0.67
CA VAL A 46 9.69 -11.98 0.24
C VAL A 46 8.75 -11.27 1.21
N ASP A 47 9.15 -11.07 2.46
CA ASP A 47 8.38 -10.33 3.47
C ASP A 47 8.69 -8.81 3.45
N SER A 48 9.64 -8.36 2.61
CA SER A 48 10.03 -6.96 2.48
C SER A 48 9.39 -6.30 1.27
N ASP A 49 8.97 -5.04 1.43
CA ASP A 49 8.47 -4.22 0.32
C ASP A 49 9.58 -3.98 -0.73
N CYS A 50 9.37 -4.46 -1.96
CA CYS A 50 10.30 -4.24 -3.08
C CYS A 50 10.14 -2.87 -3.75
N GLY A 51 9.21 -2.03 -3.29
CA GLY A 51 8.97 -0.68 -3.78
C GLY A 51 8.17 -0.61 -5.09
N ILE A 52 7.76 -1.74 -5.65
CA ILE A 52 6.88 -1.81 -6.82
C ILE A 52 5.43 -1.59 -6.37
N PRO A 53 4.68 -0.64 -6.98
CA PRO A 53 3.27 -0.44 -6.66
C PRO A 53 2.48 -1.74 -6.81
N GLY A 54 1.76 -2.12 -5.76
CA GLY A 54 1.02 -3.39 -5.74
C GLY A 54 1.80 -4.58 -5.19
N CYS A 55 3.04 -4.37 -4.71
CA CYS A 55 3.79 -5.39 -3.97
C CYS A 55 2.91 -5.93 -2.81
N PRO A 56 2.64 -7.25 -2.76
CA PRO A 56 1.82 -7.84 -1.71
C PRO A 56 2.46 -7.77 -0.32
N SER A 57 3.78 -7.60 -0.25
CA SER A 57 4.56 -7.39 0.97
C SER A 57 4.74 -5.91 1.33
N GLY A 58 4.33 -5.02 0.43
CA GLY A 58 4.20 -3.60 0.72
C GLY A 58 3.03 -3.34 1.68
N LEU A 59 3.06 -2.17 2.32
CA LEU A 59 1.90 -1.68 3.06
C LEU A 59 0.74 -1.44 2.08
N MET A 60 -0.24 -2.33 2.03
CA MET A 60 -1.44 -2.09 1.23
C MET A 60 -2.42 -1.10 1.90
N PRO A 61 -3.17 -0.30 1.11
CA PRO A 61 -3.19 -0.36 -0.35
C PRO A 61 -2.61 0.89 -1.06
N PRO A 62 -2.01 0.70 -2.25
CA PRO A 62 -1.51 1.74 -3.14
C PRO A 62 -2.64 2.35 -3.98
N VAL A 63 -3.86 2.41 -3.44
CA VAL A 63 -4.87 3.29 -4.03
C VAL A 63 -4.54 4.69 -3.56
N SER A 64 -4.29 5.59 -4.52
CA SER A 64 -4.33 7.02 -4.23
C SER A 64 -5.57 7.28 -3.38
N PRO A 65 -5.42 7.88 -2.18
CA PRO A 65 -6.56 8.12 -1.31
C PRO A 65 -7.63 8.87 -2.10
N SER A 66 -8.89 8.50 -1.88
CA SER A 66 -10.03 9.22 -2.45
C SER A 66 -9.96 10.71 -2.12
N SER A 67 -10.70 11.54 -2.87
CA SER A 67 -10.81 12.96 -2.55
C SER A 67 -11.28 13.20 -1.12
N ASP A 68 -12.11 12.30 -0.61
CA ASP A 68 -12.70 12.37 0.73
C ASP A 68 -11.65 12.03 1.80
N ALA A 69 -10.85 10.98 1.58
CA ALA A 69 -9.72 10.64 2.43
C ALA A 69 -8.67 11.77 2.47
N GLN A 70 -8.37 12.38 1.31
CA GLN A 70 -7.47 13.54 1.25
C GLN A 70 -8.05 14.76 1.97
N GLN A 71 -9.37 14.98 1.86
CA GLN A 71 -10.03 16.08 2.55
C GLN A 71 -10.02 15.87 4.08
N ALA A 72 -10.29 14.65 4.55
CA ALA A 72 -10.20 14.32 5.96
C ALA A 72 -8.81 14.60 6.53
N LEU A 73 -7.74 14.27 5.79
CA LEU A 73 -6.36 14.58 6.21
C LEU A 73 -6.10 16.10 6.29
N ARG A 74 -6.66 16.89 5.37
CA ARG A 74 -6.59 18.37 5.40
C ARG A 74 -7.34 18.93 6.60
N ASP A 75 -8.54 18.41 6.87
CA ASP A 75 -9.36 18.86 8.00
C ASP A 75 -8.69 18.56 9.34
N ILE A 76 -8.06 17.38 9.47
CA ILE A 76 -7.23 17.03 10.63
C ILE A 76 -6.06 18.00 10.77
N THR A 77 -5.36 18.31 9.68
CA THR A 77 -4.23 19.25 9.68
C THR A 77 -4.66 20.64 10.17
N GLU A 78 -5.77 21.16 9.68
CA GLU A 78 -6.29 22.46 10.07
C GLU A 78 -6.77 22.47 11.53
N ALA A 79 -7.47 21.42 11.97
CA ALA A 79 -7.93 21.29 13.36
C ALA A 79 -6.77 21.25 14.37
N LEU A 80 -5.61 20.73 13.96
CA LEU A 80 -4.41 20.65 14.79
C LEU A 80 -3.56 21.93 14.77
N ARG A 81 -3.85 22.84 13.85
CA ARG A 81 -3.09 24.07 13.66
C ARG A 81 -3.52 25.11 14.68
N ASP A 82 -2.64 25.39 15.62
CA ASP A 82 -2.79 26.54 16.53
C ASP A 82 -1.53 27.41 16.45
N PRO A 83 -1.54 28.50 15.67
CA PRO A 83 -0.36 29.36 15.51
C PRO A 83 -0.05 30.20 16.76
N TYR A 84 -0.95 30.25 17.73
CA TYR A 84 -0.80 31.06 18.94
C TYR A 84 -0.39 30.24 20.16
N SER A 85 -0.44 28.90 20.06
CA SER A 85 0.02 28.01 21.12
C SER A 85 1.45 27.52 20.85
N PRO A 86 2.41 27.81 21.75
CA PRO A 86 3.77 27.26 21.64
C PRO A 86 3.80 25.73 21.84
N ASP A 87 2.71 25.16 22.36
CA ASP A 87 2.52 23.73 22.57
C ASP A 87 1.69 23.07 21.46
N ALA A 88 1.44 23.78 20.35
CA ALA A 88 0.72 23.23 19.22
C ALA A 88 1.48 22.08 18.55
N TRP A 89 0.74 21.22 17.86
CA TRP A 89 1.34 20.21 17.01
C TRP A 89 1.93 20.87 15.76
N ARG A 90 3.20 20.58 15.47
CA ARG A 90 3.77 20.87 14.15
C ARG A 90 3.38 19.73 13.21
N VAL A 91 2.74 20.06 12.10
CA VAL A 91 2.29 19.09 11.11
C VAL A 91 3.13 19.22 9.85
N GLU A 92 3.68 18.10 9.37
CA GLU A 92 4.50 18.00 8.16
C GLU A 92 3.87 17.00 7.19
N PRO A 93 3.22 17.44 6.10
CA PRO A 93 2.67 16.54 5.10
C PRO A 93 3.78 15.83 4.31
N HIS A 94 3.63 14.53 4.06
CA HIS A 94 4.56 13.74 3.25
C HIS A 94 3.95 13.23 1.94
N GLY A 95 2.66 13.47 1.73
CA GLY A 95 1.95 13.08 0.52
C GLY A 95 0.44 13.25 0.66
N PRO A 96 -0.35 12.70 -0.29
CA PRO A 96 -1.81 12.85 -0.27
C PRO A 96 -2.50 12.05 0.85
N ALA A 97 -1.83 11.06 1.44
CA ALA A 97 -2.38 10.15 2.46
C ALA A 97 -1.67 10.23 3.81
N GLU A 98 -0.59 11.01 3.92
CA GLU A 98 0.36 10.89 5.02
C GLU A 98 0.81 12.25 5.55
N LEU A 99 0.85 12.34 6.89
CA LEU A 99 1.51 13.44 7.60
C LEU A 99 2.26 12.93 8.83
N THR A 100 3.24 13.71 9.27
CA THR A 100 3.91 13.56 10.56
C THR A 100 3.49 14.70 11.49
N MET A 101 3.07 14.36 12.70
CA MET A 101 2.78 15.29 13.78
C MET A 101 3.93 15.28 14.79
N ILE A 102 4.44 16.44 15.15
CA ILE A 102 5.59 16.59 16.04
C ILE A 102 5.20 17.51 17.20
N ARG A 103 5.42 17.04 18.44
CA ARG A 103 5.23 17.84 19.66
C ARG A 103 6.14 17.34 20.78
N HIS A 104 6.82 18.26 21.46
CA HIS A 104 7.76 17.96 22.56
C HIS A 104 8.76 16.83 22.24
N GLY A 105 9.30 16.81 21.02
CA GLY A 105 10.26 15.79 20.58
C GLY A 105 9.66 14.41 20.26
N ARG A 106 8.34 14.25 20.34
CA ARG A 106 7.62 13.04 19.90
C ARG A 106 7.09 13.24 18.49
N SER A 107 7.29 12.24 17.64
CA SER A 107 6.74 12.17 16.28
C SER A 107 5.68 11.09 16.20
N ILE A 108 4.52 11.42 15.65
CA ILE A 108 3.43 10.49 15.34
C ILE A 108 3.19 10.56 13.83
N ARG A 109 3.20 9.41 13.17
CA ARG A 109 2.83 9.31 11.76
C ARG A 109 1.35 8.98 11.65
N VAL A 110 0.63 9.73 10.83
CA VAL A 110 -0.79 9.53 10.53
C VAL A 110 -0.91 9.15 9.06
N ILE A 111 -1.62 8.05 8.81
CA ILE A 111 -1.93 7.55 7.47
C ILE A 111 -3.44 7.45 7.37
N VAL A 112 -4.01 8.02 6.30
CA VAL A 112 -5.45 7.91 6.00
C VAL A 112 -5.61 7.04 4.76
N ALA A 113 -6.50 6.06 4.86
CA ALA A 113 -6.81 5.13 3.78
C ALA A 113 -8.33 4.91 3.69
N ASP A 114 -8.81 4.69 2.48
CA ASP A 114 -10.18 4.25 2.26
C ASP A 114 -10.37 2.82 2.77
N VAL A 115 -11.37 2.62 3.63
CA VAL A 115 -11.73 1.30 4.14
C VAL A 115 -12.94 0.81 3.34
N PRO A 116 -12.91 -0.40 2.75
CA PRO A 116 -14.07 -0.97 2.09
C PRO A 116 -15.27 -1.00 3.04
N PRO A 117 -16.51 -0.76 2.57
CA PRO A 117 -17.68 -0.90 3.43
C PRO A 117 -17.71 -2.32 4.01
N GLU A 118 -17.96 -2.42 5.32
CA GLU A 118 -18.13 -3.72 5.97
C GLU A 118 -19.23 -4.50 5.24
N GLN A 119 -18.93 -5.73 4.82
CA GLN A 119 -19.93 -6.60 4.22
C GLN A 119 -20.90 -7.03 5.33
N SER A 120 -22.02 -6.29 5.45
CA SER A 120 -23.16 -6.62 6.31
C SER A 120 -23.98 -7.75 5.73
#